data_AF-A0A842YBT5-F1
#
_entry.id   AF-A0A842YBT5-F1
#
_cell.length_a   1.000
_cell.length_b   1.000
_cell.length_c   1.000
_cell.angle_alpha   90.00
_cell.angle_beta   90.00
_cell.angle_gamma   90.00
#
_symmetry.space_group_name_H-M   'P 1'
#
loop_
_entity.id
_entity.type
_entity.pdbx_description
1 polymer ?
#
loop_
_entity_poly.entity_id
_entity_poly.type
_entity_poly.pdbx_seq_one_letter_code
_entity_poly.pdbx_strand_id
1 'polypeptide(L)' 'MGTISKLLLNMLEHESKQTRFVLSAAKHVDLKFTPKEGLRSLIDLANHIAQIPLIDLKFYSMEFKTFEEVQSVEKRARK' A
#
# COMPACT_ATOMS: atom_id res chain seq x y z
N MET A 1 10.85 28.33 1.04
CA MET A 1 11.37 26.95 1.07
C MET A 1 10.23 26.03 1.47
N GLY A 2 9.83 25.07 0.63
CA GLY A 2 8.86 24.06 1.04
C GLY A 2 9.51 23.15 2.07
N THR A 3 8.87 22.95 3.22
CA THR A 3 9.35 22.02 4.25
C THR A 3 9.45 20.60 3.70
N ILE A 4 10.37 19.79 4.25
CA ILE A 4 10.55 18.38 3.84
C ILE A 4 9.24 17.60 3.85
N SER A 5 8.34 17.90 4.80
CA SER A 5 6.99 17.33 4.89
C SER A 5 6.15 17.59 3.64
N LYS A 6 6.24 18.79 3.04
CA LYS A 6 5.51 19.12 1.82
C LYS A 6 6.03 18.35 0.61
N LEU A 7 7.35 18.16 0.53
CA LEU A 7 7.96 17.33 -0.50
C LEU A 7 7.52 15.86 -0.37
N LEU A 8 7.58 15.30 0.83
CA LEU A 8 7.17 13.92 1.10
C LEU A 8 5.69 13.68 0.77
N LEU A 9 4.80 14.60 1.16
CA LEU A 9 3.37 14.53 0.82
C LEU A 9 3.14 14.58 -0.70
N ASN A 10 3.82 15.48 -1.40
CA ASN A 10 3.70 15.58 -2.86
C ASN A 10 4.17 14.29 -3.56
N MET A 11 5.27 13.70 -3.11
CA MET A 11 5.79 12.44 -3.65
C MET A 11 4.82 11.29 -3.37
N LEU A 12 4.31 11.18 -2.15
CA LEU A 12 3.30 10.17 -1.81
C LEU A 12 2.05 10.29 -2.69
N GLU A 13 1.56 11.51 -2.92
CA GLU A 13 0.41 11.76 -3.79
C GLU A 13 0.70 11.36 -5.24
N HIS A 14 1.90 11.68 -5.74
CA HIS A 14 2.34 11.30 -7.09
C HIS A 14 2.37 9.79 -7.28
N GLU A 15 3.05 9.06 -6.39
CA GLU A 15 3.16 7.60 -6.44
C GLU A 15 1.79 6.92 -6.27
N SER A 16 0.92 7.49 -5.43
CA SER A 16 -0.47 7.02 -5.29
C SER A 16 -1.27 7.17 -6.59
N LYS A 17 -1.06 8.24 -7.36
CA LYS A 17 -1.70 8.44 -8.67
C LYS A 17 -1.19 7.43 -9.70
N GLN A 18 0.12 7.18 -9.75
CA GLN A 18 0.72 6.17 -10.64
C GLN A 18 0.20 4.77 -10.33
N THR A 19 0.14 4.41 -9.04
CA THR A 19 -0.42 3.12 -8.59
C THR A 19 -1.87 2.96 -9.07
N ARG A 20 -2.71 3.99 -8.90
CA ARG A 20 -4.10 3.96 -9.39
C ARG A 20 -4.19 3.79 -10.91
N PHE A 21 -3.32 4.46 -11.66
CA PHE A 21 -3.27 4.33 -13.12
C PHE A 21 -2.98 2.87 -13.53
N VAL A 22 -1.94 2.25 -12.97
CA VAL A 22 -1.58 0.85 -13.24
C VAL A 22 -2.74 -0.10 -12.90
N LEU A 23 -3.35 0.07 -11.72
CA LEU A 23 -4.49 -0.76 -11.31
C LEU A 23 -5.72 -0.57 -12.22
N SER A 24 -5.94 0.65 -12.73
CA SER A 24 -7.03 0.92 -13.66
C SER A 24 -6.81 0.26 -15.03
N ALA A 25 -5.57 0.21 -15.51
CA ALA A 25 -5.21 -0.50 -16.74
C ALA A 25 -5.40 -2.02 -16.58
N ALA A 26 -5.25 -2.54 -15.36
CA ALA A 26 -5.47 -3.94 -15.03
C ALA A 26 -6.95 -4.31 -14.76
N LYS A 27 -7.92 -3.39 -14.88
CA LYS A 27 -9.33 -3.64 -14.53
C LYS A 27 -9.98 -4.81 -15.29
N HIS A 28 -9.47 -5.12 -16.47
CA HIS A 28 -10.01 -6.17 -17.36
C HIS A 28 -9.19 -7.46 -17.36
N VAL A 29 -8.14 -7.55 -16.54
CA VAL A 29 -7.35 -8.78 -16.40
C VAL A 29 -7.71 -9.52 -15.12
N ASP A 30 -7.31 -10.79 -15.03
CA ASP A 30 -7.47 -11.56 -13.81
C ASP A 30 -6.58 -10.99 -12.69
N LEU A 31 -7.21 -10.35 -11.70
CA LEU A 31 -6.51 -9.77 -10.56
C LEU A 31 -5.95 -10.84 -9.60
N LYS A 32 -6.41 -12.09 -9.71
CA LYS A 32 -5.84 -13.24 -8.98
C LYS A 32 -4.63 -13.84 -9.69
N PHE A 33 -4.24 -13.29 -10.85
CA PHE A 33 -3.02 -13.70 -11.53
C PHE A 33 -1.82 -13.56 -10.61
N THR A 34 -1.05 -14.64 -10.54
CA THR A 34 0.21 -14.69 -9.80
C THR A 34 1.32 -14.99 -10.79
N PRO A 35 2.32 -14.10 -10.95
CA PRO A 35 3.35 -14.26 -11.98
C PRO A 35 4.27 -15.48 -11.74
N LYS A 36 4.39 -15.94 -10.49
CA LYS A 36 5.13 -17.13 -10.10
C LYS A 36 4.57 -17.67 -8.79
N GLU A 37 4.65 -18.99 -8.59
CA GLU A 37 4.30 -19.62 -7.32
C GLU A 37 5.04 -18.97 -6.14
N GLY A 38 4.31 -18.74 -5.05
CA GLY A 38 4.82 -18.07 -3.84
C GLY A 38 4.85 -16.54 -3.90
N LEU A 39 4.58 -15.91 -5.04
CA LEU A 39 4.42 -14.46 -5.14
C LEU A 39 2.99 -14.02 -4.81
N ARG A 40 2.83 -12.72 -4.55
CA ARG A 40 1.52 -12.11 -4.36
C ARG A 40 0.78 -12.02 -5.69
N SER A 41 -0.53 -12.22 -5.64
CA SER A 41 -1.39 -11.89 -6.77
C SER A 41 -1.41 -10.38 -7.00
N LEU A 42 -1.90 -9.94 -8.16
CA LEU A 42 -2.01 -8.51 -8.45
C LEU A 42 -2.93 -7.78 -7.46
N ILE A 43 -4.03 -8.42 -7.02
CA ILE A 43 -4.92 -7.87 -5.99
C ILE A 43 -4.25 -7.78 -4.63
N ASP A 44 -3.45 -8.77 -4.24
CA ASP A 44 -2.72 -8.76 -2.98
C ASP A 44 -1.65 -7.65 -2.97
N LEU A 45 -0.97 -7.46 -4.10
CA LEU A 45 0.01 -6.38 -4.26
C LEU A 45 -0.67 -5.01 -4.20
N ALA A 46 -1.79 -4.83 -4.90
CA ALA A 46 -2.58 -3.61 -4.90
C ALA A 46 -3.05 -3.23 -3.48
N ASN A 47 -3.63 -4.21 -2.78
CA ASN A 47 -4.08 -4.05 -1.41
C ASN A 47 -2.92 -3.71 -0.48
N HIS A 48 -1.76 -4.35 -0.63
CA HIS A 48 -0.59 -4.03 0.17
C HIS A 48 -0.11 -2.60 -0.03
N ILE A 49 0.06 -2.15 -1.29
CA ILE A 49 0.52 -0.78 -1.58
C ILE A 49 -0.45 0.25 -0.97
N ALA A 50 -1.75 0.01 -1.07
CA ALA A 50 -2.77 0.90 -0.49
C ALA A 50 -2.70 0.99 1.05
N GLN A 51 -2.16 -0.03 1.72
CA GLN A 51 -2.08 -0.10 3.18
C GLN A 51 -0.82 0.55 3.75
N ILE A 52 0.29 0.59 2.99
CA ILE A 52 1.59 1.10 3.45
C ILE A 52 1.47 2.46 4.16
N PRO A 53 0.78 3.49 3.63
CA PRO A 53 0.72 4.80 4.30
C PRO A 53 0.07 4.77 5.68
N LEU A 54 -0.94 3.91 5.86
CA LEU A 54 -1.60 3.73 7.16
C LEU A 54 -0.69 3.00 8.15
N ILE A 55 0.00 1.96 7.67
CA ILE A 55 0.95 1.19 8.49
C ILE A 55 2.12 2.07 8.90
N ASP A 56 2.70 2.83 7.97
CA ASP A 56 3.80 3.75 8.21
C ASP A 56 3.39 4.83 9.23
N LEU A 57 2.22 5.45 9.07
CA LEU A 57 1.73 6.44 10.04
C LEU A 57 1.67 5.85 11.45
N LYS A 58 1.07 4.65 11.59
CA LYS A 58 0.93 3.95 12.88
C LYS A 58 2.27 3.49 13.46
N PHE A 59 3.23 3.16 12.60
CA PHE A 59 4.58 2.82 13.00
C PHE A 59 5.31 4.06 13.52
N TYR A 60 5.30 5.16 12.77
CA TYR A 60 5.94 6.41 13.18
C TYR A 60 5.25 7.10 14.36
N SER A 61 3.95 6.86 14.58
CA SER A 61 3.23 7.33 15.77
C SER A 61 3.42 6.43 16.99
N MET A 62 4.21 5.35 16.87
CA MET A 62 4.45 4.36 17.94
C MET A 62 3.16 3.69 18.45
N GLU A 63 2.12 3.64 17.62
CA GLU A 63 0.87 2.91 17.93
C GLU A 63 1.07 1.40 17.89
N PHE A 64 2.00 0.91 17.07
CA PHE A 64 2.39 -0.50 17.05
C PHE A 64 3.48 -0.79 18.07
N LYS A 65 3.20 -1.74 18.95
CA LYS A 65 4.12 -2.28 19.95
C LYS A 65 4.60 -3.67 19.59
N THR A 66 3.84 -4.42 18.79
CA THR A 66 4.21 -5.75 18.33
C THR A 66 3.96 -5.96 16.84
N PHE A 67 4.59 -7.00 16.28
CA PHE A 67 4.43 -7.38 14.88
C PHE A 67 3.03 -7.93 14.59
N GLU A 68 2.41 -8.60 15.56
CA GLU A 68 1.05 -9.14 15.47
C GLU A 68 0.01 -8.03 15.28
N GLU A 69 0.21 -6.87 15.91
CA GLU A 69 -0.67 -5.71 15.76
C GLU A 69 -0.63 -5.18 14.32
N VAL A 70 0.56 -5.12 13.71
CA VAL A 70 0.74 -4.75 12.30
C VAL A 70 -0.02 -5.71 11.39
N GLN A 71 0.19 -7.02 11.55
CA GLN A 71 -0.53 -8.03 10.77
C GLN A 71 -2.05 -7.93 10.93
N SER A 72 -2.53 -7.63 12.14
CA SER A 72 -3.97 -7.49 12.40
C SER A 72 -4.58 -6.30 11.63
N VAL A 73 -3.84 -5.20 11.48
CA VAL A 73 -4.27 -4.03 10.72
C VAL A 73 -4.22 -4.32 9.23
N GLU A 74 -3.14 -4.92 8.73
CA GLU A 74 -3.03 -5.34 7.33
C GLU A 74 -4.18 -6.27 6.91
N LYS A 75 -4.52 -7.26 7.76
CA LYS A 75 -5.64 -8.19 7.50
C LYS A 75 -6.98 -7.47 7.44
N ARG A 76 -7.25 -6.54 8.36
CA ARG A 76 -8.53 -5.78 8.38
C ARG A 76 -8.66 -4.78 7.24
N ALA A 77 -7.55 -4.26 6.74
CA ALA A 77 -7.53 -3.26 5.68
C ALA A 77 -7.57 -3.87 4.27
N ARG A 78 -7.57 -5.21 4.12
CA ARG A 78 -7.74 -5.87 2.82
C ARG A 78 -9.19 -5.69 2.37
N LYS A 79 -9.38 -5.19 1.15
CA LYS A 79 -10.68 -5.10 0.48
C LYS A 79 -10.82 -6.20 -0.55
#